data_AF-A0A7W0V2L2-F1
#
_entry.id   AF-A0A7W0V2L2-F1
#
_cell.length_a   1.000
_cell.length_b   1.000
_cell.length_c   1.000
_cell.angle_alpha   90.00
_cell.angle_beta   90.00
_cell.angle_gamma   90.00
#
_symmetry.space_group_name_H-M   'P 1'
#
loop_
_entity.id
_entity.type
_entity.pdbx_description
1 polymer ?
#
loop_
_entity_poly.entity_id
_entity_poly.type
_entity_poly.pdbx_seq_one_letter_code
_entity_poly.pdbx_strand_id
1 'polypeptide(L)'
;MNTQAVAVERLYRWPVMSSFHAVFSFGGMFGALCGGMVAWLGLHPLVHFAGVAALFGTIVLITSSWLLPETVTTEPQPLFARPTKDLLALGVIAFCVLLGEGAMADWSAIYLKPVYGP
;
A
#
# COMPACT_ATOMS: atom_id res chain seq x y z
N MET A 1 0.34 -0.59 -8.75
CA MET A 1 1.32 0.46 -8.42
C MET A 1 2.68 0.17 -9.04
N ASN A 2 3.33 -0.94 -8.67
CA ASN A 2 4.72 -1.21 -9.10
C ASN A 2 4.91 -1.29 -10.62
N THR A 3 3.97 -1.90 -11.35
CA THR A 3 4.00 -1.94 -12.82
C THR A 3 3.92 -0.57 -13.47
N GLN A 4 3.02 0.29 -12.98
CA GLN A 4 2.87 1.68 -13.42
C GLN A 4 4.10 2.52 -13.05
N ALA A 5 4.65 2.37 -11.84
CA ALA A 5 5.87 3.07 -11.42
C ALA A 5 7.08 2.68 -12.29
N VAL A 6 7.25 1.39 -12.60
CA VAL A 6 8.28 0.91 -13.54
C VAL A 6 8.04 1.47 -14.94
N ALA A 7 6.80 1.57 -15.41
CA ALA A 7 6.48 2.18 -16.70
C ALA A 7 6.82 3.69 -16.72
N VAL A 8 6.50 4.43 -15.66
CA VAL A 8 6.90 5.84 -15.50
C VAL A 8 8.41 5.98 -15.47
N GLU A 9 9.13 5.13 -14.72
CA GLU A 9 10.59 5.13 -14.64
C GLU A 9 11.24 4.89 -16.01
N ARG A 10 10.70 3.97 -16.82
CA ARG A 10 11.15 3.74 -18.20
C ARG A 10 10.96 4.97 -19.09
N LEU A 11 9.87 5.71 -18.92
CA LEU A 11 9.58 6.93 -19.69
C LEU A 11 10.44 8.11 -19.24
N TYR A 12 10.58 8.33 -17.94
CA TYR A 12 11.39 9.42 -17.35
C TYR A 12 12.90 9.15 -17.41
N ARG A 13 13.31 7.89 -17.60
CA ARG A 13 14.70 7.41 -17.60
C ARG A 13 15.47 7.71 -16.32
N TRP A 14 14.77 8.00 -15.22
CA TRP A 14 15.30 8.35 -13.91
C TRP A 14 14.71 7.39 -12.86
N PRO A 15 15.50 6.96 -11.86
CA PRO A 15 15.01 6.04 -10.83
C PRO A 15 13.99 6.73 -9.93
N VAL A 16 12.71 6.37 -10.07
CA VAL A 16 11.59 7.00 -9.33
C VAL A 16 10.87 6.02 -8.41
N MET A 17 11.12 4.71 -8.53
CA MET A 17 10.46 3.67 -7.73
C MET A 17 10.55 3.93 -6.21
N SER A 18 11.70 4.39 -5.71
CA SER A 18 11.88 4.71 -4.28
C SER A 18 10.97 5.86 -3.81
N SER A 19 10.71 6.85 -4.67
CA SER A 19 9.81 7.96 -4.35
C SER A 19 8.36 7.50 -4.23
N PHE A 20 7.92 6.57 -5.09
CA PHE A 20 6.58 5.95 -4.97
C PHE A 20 6.43 5.20 -3.65
N HIS A 21 7.45 4.43 -3.25
CA HIS A 21 7.46 3.77 -1.94
C HIS A 21 7.46 4.77 -0.78
N ALA A 22 8.23 5.85 -0.87
CA ALA A 22 8.25 6.90 0.16
C ALA A 22 6.87 7.55 0.34
N VAL A 23 6.17 7.87 -0.77
CA VAL A 23 4.81 8.44 -0.71
C VAL A 23 3.82 7.42 -0.14
N PHE A 24 3.93 6.14 -0.50
CA PHE A 24 3.10 5.08 0.08
C PHE A 24 3.26 4.99 1.60
N SER A 25 4.50 4.92 2.09
CA SER A 25 4.78 4.87 3.53
C SER A 25 4.33 6.14 4.26
N PHE A 26 4.58 7.31 3.67
CA PHE A 26 4.10 8.58 4.23
C PHE A 26 2.57 8.63 4.31
N GLY A 27 1.88 8.16 3.26
CA GLY A 27 0.43 8.04 3.25
C GLY A 27 -0.09 7.12 4.34
N GLY A 28 0.57 5.97 4.57
CA GLY A 28 0.24 5.06 5.68
C GLY A 28 0.39 5.72 7.05
N MET A 29 1.51 6.41 7.29
CA MET A 29 1.75 7.15 8.54
C MET A 29 0.73 8.27 8.75
N PHE A 30 0.49 9.08 7.72
CA PHE A 30 -0.50 10.17 7.77
C PHE A 30 -1.91 9.62 8.00
N GLY A 31 -2.29 8.54 7.31
CA GLY A 31 -3.56 7.86 7.49
C GLY A 31 -3.74 7.33 8.92
N ALA A 32 -2.71 6.71 9.49
CA ALA A 32 -2.75 6.24 10.88
C ALA A 32 -2.93 7.39 11.88
N LEU A 33 -2.24 8.52 11.68
CA LEU A 33 -2.40 9.72 12.50
C LEU A 33 -3.82 10.28 12.41
N CYS A 34 -4.35 10.47 11.20
CA CYS A 34 -5.70 10.95 11.00
C CYS A 34 -6.75 10.00 11.58
N GLY A 35 -6.61 8.69 11.33
CA GLY A 35 -7.51 7.66 11.87
C GLY A 35 -7.50 7.63 13.40
N GLY A 36 -6.31 7.70 14.01
CA GLY A 36 -6.16 7.81 15.46
C GLY A 36 -6.81 9.06 16.04
N MET A 37 -6.64 10.21 15.38
CA MET A 37 -7.29 11.47 15.78
C MET A 37 -8.82 11.40 15.69
N VAL A 38 -9.36 10.81 14.63
CA VAL A 38 -10.80 10.59 14.46
C VAL A 38 -11.34 9.65 15.54
N ALA A 39 -10.61 8.57 15.85
CA ALA A 39 -10.97 7.66 16.93
C ALA A 39 -10.94 8.36 18.30
N TRP A 40 -9.96 9.22 18.55
CA TRP A 40 -9.86 10.02 19.78
C TRP A 40 -11.02 11.01 19.93
N LEU A 41 -11.48 11.61 18.83
CA LEU A 41 -12.65 12.49 18.80
C LEU A 41 -13.98 11.72 18.95
N GLY A 42 -13.96 10.38 18.97
CA GLY A 42 -15.15 9.55 19.16
C GLY A 42 -16.13 9.55 17.99
N LEU A 43 -15.67 9.87 16.77
CA LEU A 43 -16.55 9.83 15.60
C LEU A 43 -17.05 8.42 15.31
N HIS A 44 -18.31 8.34 14.87
CA HIS A 44 -18.91 7.07 14.49
C HIS A 44 -18.14 6.43 13.30
N PRO A 45 -17.71 5.16 13.39
CA PRO A 45 -16.86 4.52 12.38
C PRO A 45 -17.45 4.58 10.97
N LEU A 46 -18.77 4.42 10.84
CA LEU A 46 -19.44 4.46 9.54
C LEU A 46 -19.27 5.83 8.85
N VAL A 47 -19.34 6.93 9.62
CA VAL A 47 -19.18 8.28 9.07
C VAL A 47 -17.75 8.49 8.60
N HIS A 48 -16.77 8.05 9.40
CA HIS A 48 -15.36 8.14 9.03
C HIS A 48 -15.06 7.33 7.75
N PHE A 49 -15.40 6.04 7.73
CA PHE A 49 -15.10 5.19 6.58
C PHE A 49 -15.89 5.58 5.33
N ALA A 50 -17.14 6.03 5.46
CA ALA A 50 -17.90 6.55 4.32
C ALA A 50 -17.25 7.82 3.74
N GLY A 51 -16.80 8.75 4.60
CA GLY A 51 -16.11 9.96 4.17
C GLY A 51 -14.77 9.65 3.48
N VAL A 52 -13.97 8.73 4.05
CA VAL A 52 -12.72 8.27 3.45
C VAL A 52 -12.97 7.58 2.10
N ALA A 53 -13.96 6.70 2.01
CA ALA A 53 -14.33 6.03 0.78
C ALA A 53 -14.79 7.03 -0.31
N ALA A 54 -15.61 8.02 0.05
CA ALA A 54 -16.03 9.06 -0.87
C ALA A 54 -14.86 9.92 -1.37
N LEU A 55 -13.96 10.32 -0.47
CA LEU A 55 -12.77 11.11 -0.80
C LEU A 55 -11.85 10.35 -1.77
N PHE A 56 -11.39 9.15 -1.38
CA PHE A 56 -10.45 8.38 -2.21
C PHE A 56 -11.12 7.82 -3.46
N GLY A 57 -12.41 7.46 -3.39
CA GLY A 57 -13.19 7.08 -4.57
C GLY A 57 -13.26 8.20 -5.60
N THR A 58 -13.50 9.44 -5.17
CA THR A 58 -13.49 10.61 -6.05
C THR A 58 -12.11 10.86 -6.66
N ILE A 59 -11.04 10.76 -5.87
CA ILE A 59 -9.66 10.88 -6.37
C ILE A 59 -9.41 9.84 -7.47
N VAL A 60 -9.75 8.57 -7.23
CA VAL A 60 -9.60 7.50 -8.21
C VAL A 60 -10.39 7.79 -9.48
N LEU A 61 -11.65 8.23 -9.37
CA LEU A 61 -12.46 8.57 -10.54
C LEU A 61 -11.81 9.68 -11.38
N ILE A 62 -11.26 10.71 -10.74
CA ILE A 62 -10.59 11.83 -11.43
C ILE A 62 -9.27 11.38 -12.07
N THR A 63 -8.44 10.63 -11.36
CA THR A 63 -7.07 10.34 -11.78
C THR A 63 -6.93 9.04 -12.58
N SER A 64 -7.95 8.19 -12.61
CA SER A 64 -7.90 6.88 -13.30
C SER A 64 -7.56 7.02 -14.78
N SER A 65 -8.08 8.06 -15.43
CA SER A 65 -7.80 8.36 -16.85
C SER A 65 -6.34 8.75 -17.13
N TRP A 66 -5.55 9.06 -16.10
CA TRP A 66 -4.14 9.44 -16.22
C TRP A 66 -3.17 8.27 -16.07
N LEU A 67 -3.67 7.05 -15.79
CA LEU A 67 -2.82 5.86 -15.74
C LEU A 67 -2.23 5.57 -17.13
N LEU A 68 -1.00 5.08 -17.15
CA LEU A 68 -0.39 4.65 -18.40
C LEU A 68 -1.16 3.43 -18.93
N PRO A 69 -1.49 3.41 -20.24
CA PRO A 69 -2.17 2.28 -20.84
C PRO A 69 -1.34 1.02 -20.65
N GLU A 70 -2.02 -0.07 -20.29
CA GLU A 70 -1.38 -1.37 -20.22
C GLU A 70 -1.00 -1.80 -21.64
N THR A 71 0.30 -2.03 -21.87
CA THR A 71 0.76 -2.58 -23.14
C THR A 71 0.26 -4.02 -23.22
N VAL A 72 -0.87 -4.24 -23.90
CA VAL A 72 -1.37 -5.57 -24.19
C VAL A 72 -0.38 -6.23 -25.12
N THR A 73 0.46 -7.13 -24.59
CA THR A 73 1.31 -7.97 -25.42
C THR A 73 0.42 -9.01 -26.10
N THR A 74 0.32 -8.98 -27.43
CA THR A 74 -0.48 -9.90 -28.24
C THR A 74 0.12 -11.32 -28.31
N GLU A 75 1.35 -11.48 -27.81
CA GLU A 75 2.02 -12.78 -27.73
C GLU A 75 1.37 -13.66 -26.65
N PRO A 76 1.06 -14.94 -26.95
CA PRO A 76 0.50 -15.86 -25.97
C PRO A 76 1.49 -16.08 -24.82
N GLN A 77 1.26 -15.41 -23.69
CA GLN A 77 2.02 -15.64 -22.47
C GLN A 77 1.47 -16.86 -21.71
N PRO A 78 2.33 -17.70 -21.12
CA PRO A 78 1.87 -18.80 -20.30
C PRO A 78 1.10 -18.26 -19.08
N LEU A 79 -0.13 -18.77 -18.87
CA LEU A 79 -0.98 -18.39 -17.73
C LEU A 79 -0.33 -18.68 -16.37
N PHE A 80 0.61 -19.63 -16.33
CA PHE A 80 1.35 -19.98 -15.12
C PHE A 80 2.81 -20.26 -15.46
N ALA A 81 3.72 -19.43 -14.96
CA ALA A 81 5.15 -19.67 -15.00
C ALA A 81 5.60 -20.27 -13.66
N ARG A 82 6.39 -21.35 -13.70
CA ARG A 82 6.97 -21.91 -12.48
C ARG A 82 8.01 -20.91 -11.94
N PRO A 83 7.92 -20.52 -10.65
CA PRO A 83 8.86 -19.59 -10.07
C PRO A 83 10.26 -20.22 -10.04
N THR A 84 11.28 -19.43 -10.36
CA THR A 84 12.67 -19.85 -10.19
C THR A 84 13.00 -19.98 -8.70
N LYS A 85 14.06 -20.73 -8.37
CA LYS A 85 14.50 -20.90 -6.98
C LYS A 85 14.81 -19.56 -6.31
N ASP A 86 15.43 -18.63 -7.05
CA ASP A 86 15.77 -17.30 -6.55
C ASP A 86 14.51 -16.46 -6.27
N LEU A 87 13.50 -16.55 -7.15
CA LEU A 87 12.23 -15.87 -6.94
C LEU A 87 11.49 -16.44 -5.72
N LEU A 88 11.53 -17.76 -5.53
CA LEU A 88 10.96 -18.41 -4.36
C LEU A 88 11.68 -17.95 -3.08
N ALA A 89 13.00 -17.88 -3.09
CA ALA A 89 13.79 -17.39 -1.96
C ALA A 89 13.44 -15.92 -1.63
N LEU A 90 13.36 -15.05 -2.64
CA LEU A 90 12.92 -13.67 -2.46
C LEU A 90 11.49 -13.59 -1.92
N GLY A 91 10.60 -14.47 -2.38
CA GLY A 91 9.23 -14.60 -1.87
C GLY A 91 9.17 -14.96 -0.39
N VAL A 92 10.01 -15.89 0.06
CA VAL A 92 10.12 -16.25 1.49
C VAL A 92 10.62 -15.07 2.31
N ILE A 93 11.64 -14.35 1.84
CA ILE A 93 12.16 -13.16 2.52
C ILE A 93 11.07 -12.09 2.62
N ALA A 94 10.39 -11.78 1.51
CA ALA A 94 9.30 -10.81 1.48
C ALA A 94 8.15 -11.22 2.41
N PHE A 95 7.80 -12.51 2.45
CA PHE A 95 6.81 -13.04 3.37
C PHE A 95 7.20 -12.80 4.83
N CYS A 96 8.44 -13.12 5.23
CA CYS A 96 8.91 -12.91 6.59
C CYS A 96 8.88 -11.42 6.99
N VAL A 97 9.28 -10.53 6.08
CA VAL A 97 9.24 -9.08 6.30
C VAL A 97 7.81 -8.58 6.48
N LEU A 98 6.90 -8.94 5.55
CA LEU A 98 5.49 -8.53 5.61
C LEU A 98 4.76 -9.13 6.82
N LEU A 99 5.09 -10.37 7.20
CA LEU A 99 4.56 -11.00 8.40
C LEU A 99 4.99 -10.24 9.66
N GLY A 100 6.28 -9.88 9.75
CA GLY A 100 6.80 -9.09 10.86
C GLY A 100 6.18 -7.69 10.91
N GLU A 101 6.06 -7.02 9.77
CA GLU A 101 5.42 -5.71 9.65
C GLU A 101 3.94 -5.77 10.06
N GLY A 102 3.18 -6.76 9.58
CA GLY A 102 1.79 -6.97 9.97
C GLY A 102 1.62 -7.26 11.46
N ALA A 103 2.47 -8.13 12.01
CA ALA A 103 2.47 -8.41 13.45
C ALA A 103 2.76 -7.14 14.27
N MET A 104 3.69 -6.29 13.83
CA MET A 104 3.89 -4.99 14.48
C MET A 104 2.65 -4.10 14.36
N ALA A 105 2.05 -3.96 13.17
CA ALA A 105 0.88 -3.11 12.96
C ALA A 105 -0.30 -3.52 13.86
N ASP A 106 -0.56 -4.81 14.01
CA ASP A 106 -1.68 -5.34 14.77
C ASP A 106 -1.46 -5.25 16.29
N TRP A 107 -0.26 -5.59 16.76
CA TRP A 107 0.02 -5.74 18.19
C TRP A 107 0.59 -4.48 18.85
N SER A 108 1.17 -3.55 18.09
CA SER A 108 1.78 -2.34 18.67
C SER A 108 0.78 -1.51 19.47
N ALA A 109 -0.45 -1.36 18.98
CA ALA A 109 -1.49 -0.59 19.69
C ALA A 109 -1.88 -1.23 21.03
N ILE A 110 -1.91 -2.57 21.09
CA ILE A 110 -2.18 -3.32 22.32
C ILE A 110 -1.01 -3.18 23.29
N TYR A 111 0.22 -3.32 22.79
CA TYR A 111 1.44 -3.23 23.59
C TYR A 111 1.69 -1.83 24.17
N LEU A 112 1.28 -0.78 23.44
CA LEU A 112 1.37 0.62 23.89
C LEU A 112 0.29 0.98 24.92
N LYS A 113 -0.71 0.13 25.12
CA LYS A 113 -1.69 0.34 26.20
C LYS A 113 -0.98 0.06 27.54
N PRO A 114 -1.05 0.98 28.52
CA PRO A 114 -0.44 0.75 29.82
C PRO A 114 -0.97 -0.55 30.44
N VAL A 115 -0.07 -1.49 30.74
CA VAL A 115 -0.38 -2.74 31.46
C VAL A 115 -0.59 -2.47 32.96
N TYR A 116 -0.11 -1.32 33.44
CA TYR A 116 -0.42 -0.77 34.75
C TYR A 116 -1.50 0.29 34.54
N GLY A 117 -2.69 0.08 35.12
CA GLY A 117 -3.75 1.08 35.17
C GLY A 117 -3.36 2.30 36.01
N PRO A 118 -4.28 3.22 36.30
CA PRO A 118 -4.22 3.88 37.60
C PRO A 118 -4.17 2.82 38.73
#